data_AF-X0Q6S4-F1
#
_entry.id   AF-X0Q6S4-F1
#
_cell.length_a   1.000
_cell.length_b   1.000
_cell.length_c   1.000
_cell.angle_alpha   90.00
_cell.angle_beta   90.00
_cell.angle_gamma   90.00
#
_symmetry.space_group_name_H-M   'P 1'
#
loop_
_entity.id
_entity.type
_entity.pdbx_description
1 polymer ?
#
loop_
_entity_poly.entity_id
_entity_poly.type
_entity_poly.pdbx_seq_one_letter_code
_entity_poly.pdbx_strand_id
1 'polypeptide(L)' 'MSSGYVPNRKHGNNPLDPEVGIDWPTVDRSGSPLNVILSDKDTAAPSLAEAAAGRILPEYDMVRTWVDGVR' A
#
# COMPACT_ATOMS: atom_id res chain seq x y z
N MET A 1 10.25 2.12 18.01
CA MET A 1 9.25 1.13 18.46
C MET A 1 8.10 1.12 17.46
N SER A 2 7.70 -0.04 16.92
CA SER A 2 6.51 -0.15 16.06
C SER A 2 5.25 0.06 16.91
N SER A 3 4.33 0.91 16.44
CA SER A 3 3.04 1.14 17.12
C SER A 3 2.14 -0.10 17.04
N GLY A 4 1.23 -0.26 18.01
CA GLY A 4 0.19 -1.29 17.99
C GLY A 4 -0.82 -1.11 16.85
N TYR A 5 -1.67 -2.11 16.61
CA TYR A 5 -2.68 -2.05 15.55
C TYR A 5 -3.76 -0.98 15.86
N VAL A 6 -3.77 0.11 15.09
CA VAL A 6 -4.80 1.18 15.17
C VAL A 6 -5.54 1.27 13.83
N PRO A 7 -6.71 0.63 13.67
CA PRO A 7 -7.37 0.47 12.36
C PRO A 7 -7.71 1.81 11.68
N ASN A 8 -8.08 2.83 12.46
CA ASN A 8 -8.48 4.15 11.92
C ASN A 8 -7.31 5.02 11.43
N ARG A 9 -6.05 4.61 11.65
CA ARG A 9 -4.86 5.29 11.09
C ARG A 9 -4.25 4.52 9.92
N LYS A 10 -4.88 3.43 9.47
CA LYS A 10 -4.40 2.62 8.36
C LYS A 10 -5.06 3.05 7.07
N HIS A 11 -4.35 3.88 6.31
CA HIS A 11 -4.66 4.11 4.90
C HIS A 11 -4.04 2.98 4.07
N GLY A 12 -4.80 2.44 3.12
CA GLY A 12 -4.29 1.51 2.11
C GLY A 12 -4.28 2.21 0.76
N ASN A 13 -3.38 1.78 -0.13
CA ASN A 13 -3.46 2.09 -1.56
C ASN A 13 -3.91 0.82 -2.29
N ASN A 14 -4.57 0.98 -3.44
CA ASN A 14 -5.00 -0.15 -4.25
C ASN A 14 -3.78 -1.02 -4.63
N PRO A 15 -3.75 -2.32 -4.27
CA PRO A 15 -2.59 -3.17 -4.54
C PRO A 15 -2.39 -3.49 -6.02
N LEU A 16 -3.41 -3.26 -6.86
CA LEU A 16 -3.36 -3.47 -8.32
C LEU A 16 -3.23 -2.14 -9.10
N ASP A 17 -2.89 -1.05 -8.42
CA ASP A 17 -2.72 0.24 -9.08
C ASP A 17 -1.57 0.19 -10.12
N PRO A 18 -1.84 0.51 -11.40
CA PRO A 18 -0.83 0.49 -12.45
C PRO A 18 0.31 1.49 -12.25
N GLU A 19 0.09 2.59 -11.51
CA GLU A 19 1.12 3.59 -11.22
C GLU A 19 2.15 3.07 -10.20
N VAL A 20 1.71 2.17 -9.29
CA VAL A 20 2.64 1.46 -8.39
C VAL A 20 3.45 0.43 -9.18
N GLY A 21 2.85 -0.17 -10.22
CA GLY A 21 3.56 -0.99 -11.20
C GLY A 21 4.10 -2.31 -10.63
N ILE A 22 3.38 -2.92 -9.67
CA ILE A 22 3.79 -4.22 -9.11
C ILE A 22 3.46 -5.33 -10.09
N ASP A 23 4.49 -6.05 -10.54
CA ASP A 23 4.35 -7.23 -11.39
C ASP A 23 3.99 -8.45 -10.53
N TRP A 24 2.72 -8.56 -10.15
CA TRP A 24 2.21 -9.70 -9.42
C TRP A 24 2.23 -10.95 -10.31
N PRO A 25 2.63 -12.13 -9.77
CA PRO A 25 2.59 -13.36 -10.54
C PRO A 25 1.16 -13.68 -10.95
N THR A 26 0.96 -13.94 -12.25
CA THR A 26 -0.35 -14.31 -12.82
C THR A 26 -0.54 -15.82 -12.95
N VAL A 27 0.52 -16.60 -12.67
CA VAL A 27 0.53 -18.07 -12.77
C VAL A 27 1.20 -18.71 -11.57
N ASP A 28 0.77 -19.92 -11.22
CA ASP A 28 1.38 -20.74 -10.19
C ASP A 28 2.66 -21.44 -10.69
N ARG A 29 3.28 -22.24 -9.82
CA ARG A 29 4.50 -22.99 -10.16
C ARG A 29 4.30 -24.04 -11.26
N SER A 30 3.06 -24.42 -11.53
CA SER A 30 2.66 -25.40 -12.55
C SER A 30 2.20 -24.72 -13.85
N GLY A 31 2.21 -23.38 -13.92
CA GLY A 31 1.75 -22.61 -15.08
C GLY A 31 0.23 -22.39 -15.14
N SER A 32 -0.52 -22.73 -14.08
CA SER A 32 -1.96 -22.49 -14.03
C SER A 32 -2.26 -21.04 -13.64
N PRO A 33 -3.30 -20.39 -14.21
CA PRO A 33 -3.65 -19.01 -13.85
C PRO A 33 -3.99 -18.87 -12.37
N LEU A 34 -3.45 -17.83 -11.73
CA LEU A 34 -3.79 -17.45 -10.37
C LEU A 34 -5.04 -16.55 -10.37
N ASN A 35 -5.95 -16.82 -9.44
CA ASN A 35 -7.07 -15.91 -9.16
C ASN A 35 -6.68 -14.95 -8.05
N VAL A 36 -6.71 -13.64 -8.34
CA VAL A 36 -6.44 -12.61 -7.34
C VAL A 36 -7.63 -12.48 -6.42
N ILE A 37 -7.40 -12.65 -5.11
CA ILE A 37 -8.42 -12.48 -4.08
C ILE A 37 -8.05 -11.24 -3.27
N LEU A 38 -8.87 -10.20 -3.36
CA LEU A 38 -8.73 -8.98 -2.58
C LEU A 38 -9.86 -8.90 -1.55
N SER A 39 -9.58 -8.29 -0.41
CA SER A 39 -10.62 -7.94 0.54
C SER A 39 -11.44 -6.75 0.03
N ASP A 40 -12.64 -6.54 0.58
CA ASP A 40 -13.45 -5.35 0.29
C ASP A 40 -12.68 -4.06 0.60
N LYS A 41 -11.82 -4.10 1.65
CA LYS A 41 -10.99 -2.96 2.05
C LYS A 41 -9.94 -2.63 0.99
N ASP A 42 -9.24 -3.63 0.46
CA ASP A 42 -8.18 -3.41 -0.52
C ASP A 42 -8.76 -3.02 -1.89
N THR A 43 -9.95 -3.56 -2.20
CA THR A 43 -10.70 -3.19 -3.41
C THR A 43 -11.21 -1.75 -3.35
N ALA A 44 -11.59 -1.27 -2.16
CA ALA A 44 -12.05 0.11 -1.93
C ALA A 44 -10.92 1.11 -1.65
N ALA A 45 -9.66 0.67 -1.64
CA ALA A 45 -8.53 1.56 -1.38
C ALA A 45 -8.31 2.54 -2.54
N PRO A 46 -7.93 3.80 -2.27
CA PRO A 46 -7.63 4.78 -3.31
C PRO A 46 -6.43 4.36 -4.17
N SER A 47 -6.39 4.87 -5.40
CA SER A 47 -5.17 4.86 -6.23
C SER A 47 -4.07 5.71 -5.59
N LEU A 48 -2.83 5.53 -6.04
CA LEU A 48 -1.67 6.32 -5.64
C LEU A 48 -1.88 7.80 -5.97
N ALA A 49 -2.39 8.11 -7.16
CA ALA A 49 -2.74 9.47 -7.57
C ALA A 49 -3.80 10.10 -6.65
N GLU A 50 -4.86 9.36 -6.30
CA GLU A 50 -5.89 9.84 -5.37
C GLU A 50 -5.34 10.03 -3.96
N ALA A 51 -4.48 9.14 -3.50
CA ALA A 51 -3.82 9.25 -2.20
C ALA A 51 -2.89 10.49 -2.14
N ALA A 52 -2.18 10.78 -3.23
CA ALA A 52 -1.36 11.97 -3.36
C ALA A 52 -2.23 13.24 -3.38
N ALA A 53 -3.29 13.26 -4.19
CA ALA A 53 -4.24 14.39 -4.26
C ALA A 53 -4.95 14.65 -2.92
N GLY A 54 -5.29 13.57 -2.21
CA GLY A 54 -5.88 13.61 -0.86
C GLY A 54 -4.89 13.97 0.25
N ARG A 55 -3.59 14.12 -0.06
CA ARG A 55 -2.52 14.38 0.92
C ARG A 55 -2.50 13.40 2.10
N ILE A 56 -2.81 12.13 1.83
CA ILE A 56 -2.79 11.05 2.84
C ILE A 56 -1.50 10.21 2.78
N LEU A 57 -0.61 10.51 1.83
CA LEU A 57 0.73 9.93 1.76
C LEU A 57 1.67 10.62 2.75
N PRO A 58 2.64 9.89 3.33
CA PRO A 58 3.64 10.50 4.18
C PRO A 58 4.62 11.37 3.37
N GLU A 59 5.03 12.50 3.94
CA GLU A 59 6.09 13.33 3.37
C GLU A 59 7.48 12.75 3.66
N TYR A 60 8.31 12.64 2.64
CA TYR A 60 9.62 11.98 2.71
C TYR A 60 10.52 12.59 3.80
N ASP A 61 10.66 13.91 3.83
CA ASP A 61 11.54 14.60 4.78
C ASP A 61 11.09 14.45 6.23
N MET A 62 9.77 14.44 6.46
CA MET A 62 9.18 14.19 7.78
C MET A 62 9.48 12.77 8.26
N VAL A 63 9.28 11.77 7.39
CA VAL A 63 9.60 10.37 7.71
C VAL A 63 11.07 10.21 8.01
N ARG A 64 11.95 10.79 7.18
CA ARG A 64 13.40 10.73 7.36
C ARG A 64 13.84 11.32 8.69
N THR A 65 13.36 12.51 9.02
CA THR A 65 13.64 13.19 10.30
C THR A 65 13.22 12.33 11.49
N TRP A 66 12.04 11.71 11.42
CA TRP A 66 11.54 10.84 12.48
C TRP A 66 12.41 9.57 12.63
N VAL A 67 12.78 8.92 11.51
CA VAL A 67 13.64 7.73 11.52
C VAL A 67 15.02 8.03 12.11
N ASP A 68 15.62 9.17 11.74
CA ASP A 68 16.93 9.58 12.25
C ASP A 68 16.89 9.90 13.76
N GLY A 69 15.77 10.43 14.26
CA GLY A 69 15.60 10.75 15.69
C GLY A 69 15.26 9.55 16.59
N VAL A 70 14.93 8.38 16.03
CA VAL A 70 14.68 7.14 16.80
C VAL A 70 15.84 6.15 16.75
N ARG A 71 16.96 6.52 16.12
CA ARG A 71 18.20 5.75 16.06
C ARG A 71 19.12 6.08 17.23
#